data_AF-A0AA90TKV8-F1
#
_entry.id   AF-A0AA90TKV8-F1
#
_cell.length_a   1.000
_cell.length_b   1.000
_cell.length_c   1.000
_cell.angle_alpha   90.00
_cell.angle_beta   90.00
_cell.angle_gamma   90.00
#
_symmetry.space_group_name_H-M   'P 1'
#
loop_
_entity.id
_entity.type
_entity.pdbx_description
1 polymer ?
#
loop_
_entity_poly.entity_id
_entity_poly.type
_entity_poly.pdbx_seq_one_letter_code
_entity_poly.pdbx_strand_id
1 'polypeptide(L)'
;MTTQKEYERIGKFIYSACRYGADVSDVYNWMADDLGVARPDKGDEFALRELYTTFLAKHVSDDEFHANYERFVEAIKNHGA
;
A
#
# COMPACT_ATOMS: atom_id res chain seq x y z
N MET A 1 7.50 -8.52 14.50
CA MET A 1 7.09 -9.78 13.85
C MET A 1 5.74 -9.48 13.22
N THR A 2 5.63 -9.56 11.89
CA THR A 2 4.40 -9.15 11.19
C THR A 2 3.28 -10.13 11.50
N THR A 3 2.16 -9.63 11.98
CA THR A 3 0.96 -10.38 12.36
C THR A 3 0.20 -10.84 11.10
N GLN A 4 -0.64 -11.88 11.23
CA GLN A 4 -1.51 -12.32 10.15
C GLN A 4 -2.38 -11.18 9.58
N LYS A 5 -2.90 -10.32 10.47
CA LYS A 5 -3.70 -9.15 10.10
C LYS A 5 -2.95 -8.17 9.20
N GLU A 6 -1.66 -7.96 9.46
CA GLU A 6 -0.82 -7.08 8.66
C GLU A 6 -0.56 -7.66 7.26
N TYR A 7 -0.37 -8.98 7.14
CA TYR A 7 -0.27 -9.64 5.83
C TYR A 7 -1.57 -9.53 5.03
N GLU A 8 -2.73 -9.74 5.67
CA GLU A 8 -4.03 -9.60 5.02
C GLU A 8 -4.29 -8.17 4.54
N ARG A 9 -3.89 -7.19 5.36
CA ARG A 9 -3.97 -5.76 5.04
C ARG A 9 -3.18 -5.42 3.78
N ILE A 10 -1.89 -5.79 3.71
CA ILE A 10 -1.06 -5.55 2.53
C ILE A 10 -1.56 -6.35 1.32
N GLY A 11 -1.99 -7.60 1.53
CA GLY A 11 -2.53 -8.45 0.48
C GLY A 11 -3.75 -7.85 -0.23
N LYS A 12 -4.62 -7.13 0.49
CA LYS A 12 -5.77 -6.43 -0.12
C LYS A 12 -5.34 -5.36 -1.12
N PHE A 13 -4.31 -4.57 -0.81
CA PHE A 13 -3.80 -3.56 -1.73
C PHE A 13 -3.22 -4.19 -2.99
N ILE A 14 -2.36 -5.20 -2.83
CA ILE A 14 -1.74 -5.91 -3.95
C ILE A 14 -2.80 -6.58 -4.83
N TYR A 15 -3.77 -7.27 -4.23
CA TYR A 15 -4.86 -7.90 -4.97
C TYR A 15 -5.66 -6.89 -5.80
N SER A 16 -6.02 -5.75 -5.21
CA SER A 16 -6.78 -4.72 -5.91
C SER A 16 -5.97 -4.03 -7.00
N ALA A 17 -4.67 -3.80 -6.79
CA ALA A 17 -3.77 -3.31 -7.83
C ALA A 17 -3.84 -4.23 -9.06
N CYS A 18 -3.55 -5.51 -8.87
CA CYS A 18 -3.60 -6.51 -9.94
C CYS A 18 -4.98 -6.61 -10.60
N ARG A 19 -6.06 -6.53 -9.81
CA ARG A 19 -7.44 -6.61 -10.31
C ARG A 19 -7.81 -5.44 -11.24
N TYR A 20 -7.29 -4.24 -10.96
CA TYR A 20 -7.60 -3.03 -11.71
C TYR A 20 -6.50 -2.65 -12.72
N GLY A 21 -5.54 -3.54 -12.98
CA GLY A 21 -4.49 -3.34 -14.00
C GLY A 21 -3.30 -2.49 -13.54
N ALA A 22 -3.19 -2.20 -12.25
CA ALA A 22 -2.04 -1.55 -11.65
C ALA A 22 -0.97 -2.58 -11.23
N ASP A 23 0.26 -2.13 -11.01
CA ASP A 23 1.38 -2.95 -10.56
C ASP A 23 1.58 -2.86 -9.05
N VAL A 24 2.32 -3.82 -8.50
CA VAL A 24 2.78 -3.78 -7.11
C VAL A 24 3.57 -2.50 -6.81
N SER A 25 4.29 -1.97 -7.80
CA SER A 25 4.98 -0.68 -7.68
C SER A 25 4.02 0.48 -7.37
N ASP A 26 2.77 0.44 -7.85
CA ASP A 26 1.77 1.48 -7.55
C ASP A 26 1.30 1.41 -6.10
N VAL A 27 1.27 0.22 -5.49
CA VAL A 27 1.03 0.04 -4.06
C VAL A 27 2.16 0.69 -3.25
N TYR A 28 3.41 0.51 -3.66
CA TYR A 28 4.56 1.10 -2.97
C TYR A 28 4.59 2.61 -3.10
N ASN A 29 4.30 3.13 -4.30
CA ASN A 29 4.19 4.55 -4.52
C ASN A 29 3.06 5.15 -3.67
N TRP A 30 1.90 4.49 -3.60
CA TRP A 30 0.79 4.92 -2.74
C TRP A 30 1.17 4.98 -1.26
N MET A 31 1.83 3.94 -0.75
CA MET A 31 2.29 3.91 0.64
C MET A 31 3.32 5.00 0.93
N ALA A 32 4.24 5.23 0.01
CA ALA A 32 5.24 6.30 0.13
C ALA A 32 4.60 7.68 0.13
N ASP A 33 3.65 7.91 -0.79
CA ASP A 33 2.90 9.17 -0.89
C ASP A 33 2.05 9.43 0.36
N ASP A 34 1.38 8.40 0.90
CA ASP A 34 0.63 8.52 2.16
C ASP A 34 1.54 8.84 3.35
N LEU A 35 2.74 8.26 3.39
CA LEU A 35 3.73 8.54 4.44
C LEU A 35 4.49 9.86 4.23
N GLY A 36 4.41 10.47 3.05
CA GLY A 36 5.17 11.67 2.70
C GLY A 36 6.68 11.42 2.55
N VAL A 37 7.08 10.19 2.18
CA VAL A 37 8.48 9.78 2.00
C VAL A 37 8.83 9.60 0.53
N ALA A 38 10.11 9.48 0.22
CA ALA A 38 10.56 9.19 -1.14
C ALA A 38 10.03 7.82 -1.60
N ARG A 39 9.57 7.75 -2.85
CA ARG A 39 9.13 6.50 -3.47
C ARG A 39 10.33 5.55 -3.59
N PRO A 40 10.17 4.27 -3.23
CA PRO A 40 11.28 3.31 -3.26
C PRO A 40 11.66 2.95 -4.70
N ASP A 41 12.94 2.70 -4.92
CA ASP A 41 13.42 2.13 -6.18
C ASP A 41 12.94 0.69 -6.34
N LYS A 42 12.70 0.29 -7.60
CA LYS A 42 12.27 -1.07 -7.91
C LYS A 42 13.38 -2.07 -7.56
N GLY A 43 13.14 -2.90 -6.55
CA GLY A 43 14.06 -3.95 -6.11
C GLY A 43 14.84 -3.63 -4.83
N ASP A 44 14.63 -2.47 -4.20
CA ASP A 44 15.19 -2.19 -2.87
C ASP A 44 14.34 -2.86 -1.78
N GLU A 45 14.65 -4.13 -1.48
CA GLU A 45 13.93 -4.92 -0.48
C GLU A 45 14.00 -4.32 0.93
N PHE A 46 15.07 -3.59 1.26
CA PHE A 46 15.21 -2.96 2.57
C PHE A 46 14.25 -1.77 2.70
N ALA A 47 14.25 -0.88 1.72
CA ALA A 47 13.33 0.25 1.66
C ALA A 47 11.87 -0.20 1.66
N LEU A 48 11.54 -1.27 0.92
CA LEU A 48 10.19 -1.83 0.90
C LEU A 48 9.75 -2.39 2.25
N ARG A 49 10.64 -3.07 2.97
CA ARG A 49 10.34 -3.59 4.31
C ARG A 49 10.10 -2.47 5.31
N GLU A 50 10.91 -1.42 5.29
CA GLU A 50 10.74 -0.25 6.13
C GLU A 50 9.44 0.49 5.81
N LEU A 51 9.12 0.61 4.52
CA LEU A 51 7.88 1.23 4.03
C LEU A 51 6.63 0.54 4.58
N TYR A 52 6.55 -0.79 4.46
CA TYR A 52 5.42 -1.55 4.99
C TYR A 52 5.26 -1.38 6.50
N THR A 53 6.37 -1.45 7.23
CA THR A 53 6.37 -1.35 8.69
C THR A 53 5.86 0.03 9.12
N THR A 54 6.34 1.08 8.47
CA THR A 54 5.95 2.47 8.77
C THR A 54 4.51 2.74 8.38
N PHE A 55 4.06 2.22 7.22
CA PHE A 55 2.69 2.37 6.74
C PHE A 55 1.68 1.72 7.70
N LEU A 56 1.95 0.49 8.12
CA LEU A 56 1.09 -0.22 9.06
C LEU A 56 1.07 0.44 10.46
N ALA A 57 2.19 1.01 10.90
CA ALA A 57 2.28 1.75 12.15
C ALA A 57 1.48 3.07 12.13
N LYS A 58 1.34 3.72 10.97
CA LYS A 58 0.50 4.91 10.81
C LYS A 58 -1.00 4.59 10.89
N HIS A 59 -1.42 3.46 10.30
CA HIS A 59 -2.83 3.04 10.20
C HIS A 59 -3.16 1.94 11.19
N VAL A 60 -3.10 2.25 12.49
CA VAL A 60 -3.39 1.27 13.56
C VAL A 60 -4.88 0.89 13.57
N SER A 61 -5.75 1.89 13.38
CA SER A 61 -7.20 1.69 13.33
C SER A 61 -7.63 0.95 12.07
N ASP A 62 -8.60 0.04 12.21
CA ASP A 62 -9.20 -0.64 11.05
C ASP A 62 -9.98 0.33 10.17
N ASP A 63 -10.60 1.36 10.75
CA ASP A 63 -11.38 2.34 10.00
C ASP A 63 -10.48 3.25 9.16
N GLU A 64 -9.37 3.73 9.73
CA GLU A 64 -8.38 4.55 9.03
C GLU A 64 -7.72 3.76 7.89
N PHE A 65 -7.38 2.50 8.17
CA PHE A 65 -6.83 1.60 7.16
C PHE A 65 -7.83 1.36 6.03
N HIS A 66 -9.10 1.13 6.36
CA HIS A 66 -10.15 0.91 5.38
C HIS A 66 -10.39 2.15 4.52
N ALA A 67 -10.49 3.34 5.12
CA ALA A 67 -10.63 4.59 4.38
C ALA A 67 -9.41 4.88 3.48
N ASN A 68 -8.18 4.56 3.92
CA ASN A 68 -7.01 4.65 3.06
C ASN A 68 -7.10 3.70 1.87
N TYR A 69 -7.50 2.45 2.11
CA TYR A 69 -7.69 1.45 1.07
C TYR A 69 -8.76 1.84 0.04
N GLU A 70 -9.88 2.43 0.46
CA GLU A 70 -10.91 2.91 -0.48
C GLU A 70 -10.36 3.99 -1.41
N ARG A 71 -9.64 4.98 -0.86
CA ARG A 71 -8.97 6.02 -1.67
C ARG A 71 -7.95 5.45 -2.64
N PHE A 72 -7.20 4.43 -2.24
CA PHE A 72 -6.29 3.72 -3.13
C PHE A 72 -7.02 3.08 -4.30
N VAL A 73 -8.10 2.35 -4.02
CA VAL A 73 -8.91 1.67 -5.03
C VAL A 73 -9.53 2.68 -6.01
N GLU A 74 -10.01 3.82 -5.53
CA GLU A 74 -10.51 4.90 -6.38
C GLU A 74 -9.41 5.49 -7.28
N ALA A 75 -8.22 5.73 -6.72
CA ALA A 75 -7.09 6.27 -7.47
C ALA A 75 -6.65 5.35 -8.62
N ILE A 76 -6.51 4.04 -8.36
CA ILE A 76 -6.08 3.08 -9.40
C ILE A 76 -7.16 2.80 -10.45
N LYS A 77 -8.45 2.86 -10.08
CA LYS A 77 -9.55 2.77 -11.05
C LYS A 77 -9.53 3.93 -12.05
N ASN A 78 -9.21 5.13 -11.58
CA ASN A 78 -9.15 6.33 -12.41
C ASN A 78 -7.87 6.41 -13.26
N HIS A 79 -6.82 5.66 -12.90
CA HIS A 79 -5.58 5.54 -13.69
C HIS A 79 -5.73 4.66 -14.95
N GLY A 80 -6.78 3.82 -15.01
CA GLY A 80 -7.07 2.94 -16.15
C GLY A 80 -8.16 3.44 -17.11
N ALA A 81 -8.60 4.70 -16.99
CA ALA A 81 -9.64 5.32 -17.82
C ALA A 81 -9.07 6.21 -18.94
#